data_AF-A0A7M3ZVL9-F1
#
_entry.id   AF-A0A7M3ZVL9-F1
#
_cell.length_a   1.000
_cell.length_b   1.000
_cell.length_c   1.000
_cell.angle_alpha   90.00
_cell.angle_beta   90.00
_cell.angle_gamma   90.00
#
_symmetry.space_group_name_H-M   'P 1'
#
loop_
_entity.id
_entity.type
_entity.pdbx_description
1 polymer ?
#
loop_
_entity_poly.entity_id
_entity_poly.type
_entity_poly.pdbx_seq_one_letter_code
_entity_poly.pdbx_strand_id
1 'polypeptide(L)'
;MSQEQRNDEVCEKTQDWDEDDVGKRIVKRVTPNGTYRNELVVHVFCSICGASFIGPSREAGGFLGGHECLHAWEFGQVMGRDDGLTE
;
A
#
# COMPACT_ATOMS: atom_id res chain seq x y z
N MET A 1 -16.34 -26.29 7.00
CA MET A 1 -15.76 -25.10 6.34
C MET A 1 -15.49 -25.50 4.89
N SER A 2 -16.46 -25.21 4.04
CA SER A 2 -16.66 -25.76 2.71
C SER A 2 -15.61 -25.24 1.73
N GLN A 3 -15.21 -26.04 0.73
CA GLN A 3 -14.25 -25.65 -0.32
C GLN A 3 -14.60 -24.34 -1.05
N GLU A 4 -15.86 -23.92 -1.02
CA GLU A 4 -16.38 -22.69 -1.61
C GLU A 4 -15.82 -21.41 -0.95
N GLN A 5 -15.60 -21.41 0.37
CA GLN A 5 -15.03 -20.25 1.08
C GLN A 5 -13.58 -19.95 0.67
N ARG A 6 -12.83 -20.98 0.22
CA ARG A 6 -11.43 -20.84 -0.19
C ARG A 6 -11.23 -20.10 -1.51
N ASN A 7 -12.25 -20.04 -2.36
CA ASN A 7 -12.10 -19.49 -3.71
C ASN A 7 -12.25 -17.96 -3.71
N ASP A 8 -13.16 -17.43 -2.89
CA ASP A 8 -13.29 -15.99 -2.62
C ASP A 8 -12.08 -15.39 -1.87
N GLU A 9 -11.28 -16.23 -1.23
CA GLU A 9 -10.08 -15.81 -0.50
C GLU A 9 -8.82 -15.72 -1.39
N VAL A 10 -8.90 -16.04 -2.68
CA VAL A 10 -7.74 -16.08 -3.58
C VAL A 10 -7.85 -15.03 -4.69
N CYS A 11 -6.77 -14.30 -4.91
CA CYS A 11 -6.64 -13.32 -5.98
C CYS A 11 -5.70 -13.88 -7.07
N GLU A 12 -6.21 -13.99 -8.29
CA GLU A 12 -5.43 -14.38 -9.48
C GLU A 12 -4.89 -13.16 -10.25
N LYS A 13 -5.39 -11.95 -9.95
CA LYS A 13 -4.93 -10.71 -10.58
C LYS A 13 -3.49 -10.42 -10.19
N THR A 14 -2.73 -9.90 -11.16
CA THR A 14 -1.32 -9.51 -10.98
C THR A 14 -1.10 -8.01 -10.99
N GLN A 15 -2.12 -7.22 -11.34
CA GLN A 15 -2.11 -5.76 -11.50
C GLN A 15 -3.54 -5.21 -11.44
N ASP A 16 -3.68 -3.88 -11.42
CA ASP A 16 -4.95 -3.15 -11.49
C ASP A 16 -5.94 -3.56 -10.37
N TRP A 17 -5.47 -3.58 -9.12
CA TRP A 17 -6.28 -3.94 -7.97
C TRP A 17 -7.31 -2.87 -7.62
N ASP A 18 -8.47 -3.33 -7.18
CA ASP A 18 -9.59 -2.50 -6.76
C ASP A 18 -10.17 -2.95 -5.41
N GLU A 19 -11.21 -2.28 -4.93
CA GLU A 19 -11.79 -2.52 -3.61
C GLU A 19 -12.33 -3.95 -3.44
N ASP A 20 -12.80 -4.60 -4.50
CA ASP A 20 -13.28 -5.99 -4.46
C ASP A 20 -12.13 -6.99 -4.25
N ASP A 21 -10.87 -6.59 -4.48
CA ASP A 21 -9.73 -7.47 -4.27
C ASP A 21 -9.21 -7.45 -2.83
N VAL A 22 -9.59 -6.45 -2.04
CA VAL A 22 -9.05 -6.25 -0.69
C VAL A 22 -9.37 -7.46 0.20
N GLY A 23 -8.34 -7.96 0.89
CA GLY A 23 -8.44 -9.14 1.74
C GLY A 23 -8.20 -10.47 1.01
N LYS A 24 -8.23 -10.49 -0.32
CA LYS A 24 -7.89 -11.68 -1.10
C LYS A 24 -6.38 -11.96 -1.06
N ARG A 25 -6.03 -13.24 -1.10
CA ARG A 25 -4.65 -13.73 -1.04
C ARG A 25 -4.12 -14.05 -2.43
N ILE A 26 -3.00 -13.43 -2.78
CA ILE A 26 -2.21 -13.78 -3.95
C ILE A 26 -1.29 -14.95 -3.57
N VAL A 27 -1.61 -16.15 -4.07
CA VAL A 27 -0.87 -17.38 -3.72
C VAL A 27 0.58 -17.31 -4.20
N LYS A 28 0.79 -16.80 -5.42
CA LYS A 28 2.12 -16.65 -6.03
C LYS A 28 2.11 -15.51 -7.03
N ARG A 29 3.05 -14.57 -6.89
CA ARG A 29 3.28 -13.48 -7.84
C ARG A 29 4.73 -13.48 -8.29
N VAL A 30 4.96 -13.51 -9.61
CA VAL A 30 6.31 -13.46 -10.18
C VAL A 30 6.52 -12.05 -10.73
N THR A 31 7.59 -11.41 -10.29
CA THR A 31 7.97 -10.04 -10.71
C THR A 31 9.42 -10.03 -11.18
N PRO A 32 9.89 -8.98 -11.88
CA PRO A 32 11.31 -8.83 -12.22
C PRO A 32 12.24 -8.82 -10.99
N ASN A 33 11.73 -8.42 -9.82
CA ASN A 33 12.49 -8.31 -8.58
C ASN A 33 12.47 -9.58 -7.73
N GLY A 34 11.73 -10.61 -8.15
CA GLY A 34 11.61 -11.86 -7.41
C GLY A 34 10.21 -12.47 -7.44
N THR A 35 10.08 -13.63 -6.80
CA THR A 35 8.81 -14.34 -6.63
C THR A 35 8.32 -14.21 -5.20
N TYR A 36 7.09 -13.72 -5.05
CA TYR A 36 6.41 -13.58 -3.76
C TYR A 36 5.31 -14.63 -3.65
N ARG A 37 4.99 -15.03 -2.42
CA ARG A 37 3.97 -16.05 -2.12
C ARG A 37 3.13 -15.61 -0.95
N ASN A 38 1.85 -16.00 -0.97
CA ASN A 38 0.90 -15.75 0.10
C ASN A 38 0.78 -14.27 0.51
N GLU A 39 0.90 -13.36 -0.45
CA GLU A 39 0.69 -11.92 -0.21
C GLU A 39 -0.81 -11.64 -0.08
N LEU A 40 -1.18 -10.67 0.77
CA LEU A 40 -2.55 -10.15 0.81
C LEU A 40 -2.65 -8.89 -0.05
N VAL A 41 -3.77 -8.73 -0.73
CA VAL A 41 -4.19 -7.42 -1.26
C VAL A 41 -4.75 -6.62 -0.08
N VAL A 42 -4.23 -5.42 0.11
CA VAL A 42 -4.58 -4.52 1.21
C VAL A 42 -4.97 -3.15 0.67
N HIS A 43 -5.76 -2.43 1.46
CA HIS A 43 -6.05 -1.02 1.25
C HIS A 43 -5.45 -0.24 2.43
N VAL A 44 -4.44 0.57 2.18
CA VAL A 44 -3.77 1.38 3.21
C VAL A 44 -3.97 2.86 2.96
N PHE A 45 -3.89 3.63 4.02
CA PHE A 45 -4.04 5.08 4.00
C PHE A 45 -2.85 5.73 4.70
N CYS A 46 -2.34 6.81 4.12
CA CYS A 46 -1.42 7.68 4.84
C CYS A 46 -2.18 8.37 5.99
N SER A 47 -1.65 8.27 7.21
CA SER A 47 -2.26 8.89 8.40
C SER A 47 -2.19 10.43 8.40
N ILE A 48 -1.36 11.02 7.55
CA ILE A 48 -1.14 12.47 7.50
C ILE A 48 -2.08 13.13 6.49
N CYS A 49 -2.14 12.64 5.26
CA CYS A 49 -2.88 13.29 4.17
C CYS A 49 -4.08 12.49 3.64
N GLY A 50 -4.28 11.25 4.10
CA GLY A 50 -5.38 10.39 3.66
C GLY A 50 -5.20 9.77 2.26
N ALA A 51 -4.09 10.04 1.56
CA ALA A 51 -3.78 9.36 0.31
C ALA A 51 -3.78 7.83 0.51
N SER A 52 -4.36 7.10 -0.43
CA SER A 52 -4.56 5.66 -0.30
C SER A 52 -3.87 4.86 -1.40
N PHE A 53 -3.66 3.58 -1.10
CA PHE A 53 -3.12 2.61 -2.03
C PHE A 53 -3.83 1.27 -1.85
N ILE A 54 -4.30 0.69 -2.96
CA ILE A 54 -4.81 -0.67 -3.04
C ILE A 54 -3.82 -1.53 -3.81
N GLY A 55 -3.37 -2.62 -3.21
CA GLY A 55 -2.46 -3.54 -3.87
C GLY A 55 -1.80 -4.54 -2.92
N PRO A 56 -0.76 -5.26 -3.36
CA PRO A 56 -0.07 -6.24 -2.54
C PRO A 56 0.55 -5.59 -1.30
N SER A 57 0.43 -6.25 -0.16
CA SER A 57 0.96 -5.78 1.14
C SER A 57 2.41 -5.29 1.10
N ARG A 58 3.26 -5.88 0.27
CA ARG A 58 4.64 -5.43 0.09
C ARG A 58 4.75 -4.05 -0.58
N GLU A 59 3.97 -3.82 -1.63
CA GLU A 59 3.92 -2.51 -2.30
C GLU A 59 3.24 -1.47 -1.42
N ALA A 60 2.21 -1.87 -0.66
CA ALA A 60 1.57 -1.01 0.33
C ALA A 60 2.56 -0.53 1.40
N GLY A 61 3.48 -1.38 1.85
CA GLY A 61 4.56 -0.98 2.74
C GLY A 61 5.52 0.04 2.10
N GLY A 62 5.83 -0.14 0.82
CA GLY A 62 6.63 0.82 0.04
C GLY A 62 5.93 2.17 -0.13
N PHE A 63 4.62 2.16 -0.39
CA PHE A 63 3.79 3.36 -0.41
C PHE A 63 3.87 4.09 0.94
N LEU A 64 3.56 3.41 2.06
CA LEU A 64 3.57 4.04 3.38
C LEU A 64 4.94 4.63 3.73
N GLY A 65 6.02 3.88 3.57
CA GLY A 65 7.36 4.35 3.89
C GLY A 65 7.84 5.47 2.95
N GLY A 66 7.58 5.35 1.66
CA GLY A 66 7.93 6.40 0.68
C GLY A 66 7.13 7.69 0.90
N HIS A 67 5.86 7.56 1.26
CA HIS A 67 4.98 8.70 1.50
C HIS A 67 5.27 9.39 2.85
N GLU A 68 5.68 8.63 3.88
CA GLU A 68 6.19 9.20 5.13
C GLU A 68 7.44 10.06 4.89
N CYS A 69 8.38 9.59 4.06
CA CYS A 69 9.56 10.36 3.66
C CYS A 69 9.21 11.67 2.95
N LEU A 70 8.17 11.66 2.09
CA LEU A 70 7.67 12.87 1.45
C LEU A 70 7.19 13.89 2.49
N HIS A 71 6.34 13.45 3.42
CA HIS A 71 5.83 14.35 4.47
C HIS A 71 6.95 14.87 5.39
N ALA A 72 7.92 14.04 5.75
CA ALA A 72 9.08 14.49 6.52
C ALA A 72 9.83 15.62 5.79
N TRP A 73 9.99 15.51 4.46
CA TRP A 73 10.57 16.59 3.65
C TRP A 73 9.68 17.84 3.60
N GLU A 74 8.37 17.69 3.39
CA GLU A 74 7.40 18.81 3.35
C GLU A 74 7.41 19.60 4.66
N PHE A 75 7.36 18.92 5.80
CA PHE A 75 7.47 19.55 7.11
C PHE A 75 8.81 20.26 7.29
N GLY A 76 9.90 19.67 6.81
CA GLY A 76 11.21 20.32 6.79
C GLY A 76 11.22 21.63 6.00
N GLN A 77 10.52 21.69 4.85
CA GLN A 77 10.39 22.93 4.07
C GLN A 77 9.58 23.99 4.82
N VAL A 78 8.48 23.60 5.48
CA VAL A 78 7.63 24.54 6.24
C VAL A 78 8.38 25.10 7.45
N MET A 79 9.04 24.23 8.22
CA MET A 79 9.79 24.61 9.43
C MET A 79 11.06 25.41 9.11
N GLY A 80 11.63 25.24 7.91
CA GLY A 80 12.82 25.95 7.45
C GLY A 80 12.55 27.29 6.75
N ARG A 81 11.28 27.71 6.62
CA ARG A 81 10.95 29.01 6.03
C ARG A 81 11.23 30.14 7.01
N ASP A 82 12.18 31.01 6.63
CA ASP A 82 12.52 32.26 7.32
C ASP A 82 11.62 33.41 6.84
N ASP A 83 10.32 33.14 6.71
CA ASP A 83 9.30 34.15 6.34
C ASP A 83 8.51 34.67 7.55
N GLY A 84 8.93 34.30 8.77
CA GLY A 84 8.35 34.78 10.02
C GLY A 84 6.91 34.32 10.27
N LEU A 85 6.44 33.29 9.57
CA LEU A 85 5.09 32.71 9.71
C LEU A 85 5.08 31.39 10.51
N THR A 86 6.22 30.96 11.03
CA THR A 86 6.31 29.91 12.05
C THR A 86 6.23 30.55 13.43
N GLU A 87 5.35 30.01 14.27
CA GLU A 87 4.99 30.54 15.61
C GLU A 87 6.19 30.73 16.54
#